data_AF-A0A3R8Q545-F1
#
_entry.id   AF-A0A3R8Q545-F1
#
_cell.length_a   1.000
_cell.length_b   1.000
_cell.length_c   1.000
_cell.angle_alpha   90.00
_cell.angle_beta   90.00
_cell.angle_gamma   90.00
#
_symmetry.space_group_name_H-M   'P 1'
#
loop_
_entity.id
_entity.type
_entity.pdbx_description
1 polymer ?
#
loop_
_entity_poly.entity_id
_entity_poly.type
_entity_poly.pdbx_seq_one_letter_code
_entity_poly.pdbx_strand_id
1 'polypeptide(L)'
;MTPSLTFKDFTESDRFLKIQNTFALDHVHSNPTESPYKEVLKQDFEITRENYNPLNNEQFYEDVSFYRDFLFPEIDNLPKKFISFFKNKLEKDLVIKPDDIKDVAQFYLSAFQNQQKLIKDAEHLEYVVKKRLDEKVIIVLDYLSEVYVDPMYSEADKIKFKLKRNEIILLFYLLREGKYIDNKYNSELGALMNRYFLYWDEREESFKQIKKARTTIGDFSNGTKTYTRALENLQSIFTKVLK
;
A
#
# COMPACT_ATOMS: atom_id res chain seq x y z
N MET A 1 13.00 -25.92 -9.63
CA MET A 1 13.03 -24.48 -9.29
C MET A 1 11.75 -23.87 -9.78
N THR A 2 10.88 -23.47 -8.87
CA THR A 2 9.63 -22.78 -9.23
C THR A 2 9.98 -21.40 -9.78
N PRO A 3 9.49 -21.01 -10.97
CA PRO A 3 9.76 -19.69 -11.53
C PRO A 3 9.28 -18.61 -10.55
N SER A 4 10.07 -17.54 -10.40
CA SER A 4 9.69 -16.45 -9.50
C SER A 4 8.43 -15.76 -10.01
N LEU A 5 7.35 -15.83 -9.22
CA LEU A 5 6.07 -15.19 -9.56
C LEU A 5 6.19 -13.66 -9.66
N THR A 6 5.35 -13.08 -10.51
CA THR A 6 5.15 -11.64 -10.69
C THR A 6 3.66 -11.30 -10.70
N PHE A 7 3.31 -10.02 -10.50
CA PHE A 7 1.91 -9.57 -10.56
C PHE A 7 1.23 -9.86 -11.93
N LYS A 8 1.99 -9.87 -13.02
CA LYS A 8 1.47 -10.18 -14.37
C LYS A 8 0.98 -11.61 -14.50
N ASP A 9 1.46 -12.53 -13.67
CA ASP A 9 1.06 -13.94 -13.77
C ASP A 9 -0.37 -14.18 -13.29
N PHE A 10 -1.00 -13.17 -12.67
CA PHE A 10 -2.37 -13.23 -12.17
C PHE A 10 -3.38 -12.54 -13.10
N THR A 11 -2.94 -11.78 -14.10
CA THR A 11 -3.86 -11.00 -14.96
C THR A 11 -4.49 -11.83 -16.08
N GLU A 12 -3.89 -12.96 -16.46
CA GLU A 12 -4.34 -13.83 -17.55
C GLU A 12 -4.55 -15.25 -17.04
N SER A 13 -5.63 -15.91 -17.47
CA SER A 13 -5.98 -17.28 -17.04
C SER A 13 -4.87 -18.28 -17.33
N ASP A 14 -4.25 -18.20 -18.51
CA ASP A 14 -3.24 -19.16 -18.96
C ASP A 14 -1.96 -19.07 -18.13
N ARG A 15 -1.63 -17.87 -17.64
CA ARG A 15 -0.48 -17.68 -16.74
C ARG A 15 -0.77 -18.25 -15.36
N PHE A 16 -1.97 -18.01 -14.85
CA PHE A 16 -2.37 -18.55 -13.57
C PHE A 16 -2.49 -20.08 -13.59
N LEU A 17 -2.99 -20.65 -14.69
CA LEU A 17 -3.00 -22.09 -14.93
C LEU A 17 -1.58 -22.68 -14.97
N LYS A 18 -0.63 -21.98 -15.59
CA LYS A 18 0.79 -22.40 -15.58
C LYS A 18 1.36 -22.45 -14.15
N ILE A 19 0.96 -21.52 -13.28
CA ILE A 19 1.36 -21.54 -11.86
C ILE A 19 0.78 -22.79 -11.17
N GLN A 20 -0.52 -23.06 -11.35
CA GLN A 20 -1.18 -24.24 -10.78
C GLN A 20 -0.55 -25.54 -11.27
N ASN A 21 -0.31 -25.66 -12.58
CA ASN A 21 0.33 -26.83 -13.16
C ASN A 21 1.76 -27.01 -12.70
N THR A 22 2.54 -25.93 -12.57
CA THR A 22 3.91 -26.02 -12.07
C THR A 22 3.94 -26.50 -10.63
N PHE A 23 3.04 -26.01 -9.78
CA PHE A 23 2.90 -26.53 -8.42
C PHE A 23 2.46 -28.00 -8.43
N ALA A 24 1.44 -28.36 -9.20
CA ALA A 24 0.91 -29.72 -9.26
C ALA A 24 1.90 -30.76 -9.78
N LEU A 25 2.86 -30.35 -10.62
CA LEU A 25 3.94 -31.20 -11.09
C LEU A 25 4.93 -31.60 -9.97
N ASP A 26 4.95 -30.91 -8.82
CA ASP A 26 5.76 -31.34 -7.68
C ASP A 26 5.13 -32.53 -6.92
N HIS A 27 3.94 -33.00 -7.32
CA HIS A 27 3.33 -34.18 -6.72
C HIS A 27 4.17 -35.43 -7.01
N VAL A 28 4.34 -36.30 -6.02
CA VAL A 28 5.23 -37.48 -6.11
C VAL A 28 4.89 -38.47 -7.23
N HIS A 29 3.66 -38.46 -7.73
CA HIS A 29 3.22 -39.30 -8.85
C HIS A 29 2.87 -38.51 -10.11
N SER A 30 3.33 -37.26 -10.21
CA SER A 30 3.08 -36.44 -11.39
C SER A 30 3.81 -37.01 -12.62
N ASN A 31 3.17 -36.92 -13.80
CA ASN A 31 3.82 -37.16 -15.06
C ASN A 31 4.45 -35.84 -15.55
N PRO A 32 5.78 -35.72 -15.64
CA PRO A 32 6.44 -34.46 -16.01
C PRO A 32 6.17 -34.03 -17.46
N THR A 33 5.61 -34.91 -18.29
CA THR A 33 5.31 -34.63 -19.70
C THR A 33 3.89 -34.15 -19.94
N GLU A 34 3.02 -34.20 -18.94
CA GLU A 34 1.60 -33.86 -19.06
C GLU A 34 1.23 -32.73 -18.10
N SER A 35 0.46 -31.75 -18.59
CA SER A 35 -0.09 -30.71 -17.71
C SER A 35 -1.19 -31.31 -16.84
N PRO A 36 -1.08 -31.25 -15.50
CA PRO A 36 -2.06 -31.86 -14.59
C PRO A 36 -3.49 -31.32 -14.81
N TYR A 37 -3.61 -30.03 -15.12
CA TYR A 37 -4.87 -29.35 -15.35
C TYR A 37 -4.92 -28.70 -16.73
N LYS A 38 -6.10 -28.80 -17.37
CA LYS A 38 -6.41 -28.14 -18.65
C LYS A 38 -7.07 -26.76 -18.48
N GLU A 39 -7.64 -26.51 -17.30
CA GLU A 39 -8.33 -25.27 -16.95
C GLU A 39 -7.98 -24.88 -15.51
N VAL A 40 -8.19 -23.61 -15.17
CA VAL A 40 -7.90 -23.08 -13.83
C VAL A 40 -8.81 -23.72 -12.80
N LEU A 41 -8.20 -24.29 -11.75
CA LEU A 41 -8.94 -24.71 -10.57
C LEU A 41 -9.29 -23.48 -9.73
N LYS A 42 -10.58 -23.28 -9.48
CA LYS A 42 -11.05 -22.17 -8.64
C LYS A 42 -10.76 -22.41 -7.17
N GLN A 43 -10.86 -23.66 -6.72
CA GLN A 43 -10.66 -24.00 -5.32
C GLN A 43 -9.18 -24.32 -5.02
N ASP A 44 -8.83 -24.25 -3.74
CA ASP A 44 -7.53 -24.73 -3.27
C ASP A 44 -7.41 -26.24 -3.52
N PHE A 45 -6.18 -26.72 -3.65
CA PHE A 45 -5.87 -28.14 -3.80
C PHE A 45 -4.54 -28.46 -3.14
N GLU A 46 -4.35 -29.72 -2.78
CA GLU A 46 -3.15 -30.20 -2.11
C GLU A 46 -2.37 -31.16 -3.02
N ILE A 47 -1.07 -31.23 -2.80
CA ILE A 47 -0.21 -32.27 -3.37
C ILE A 47 0.62 -32.90 -2.27
N THR A 48 0.90 -34.19 -2.44
CA THR A 48 1.91 -34.88 -1.64
C THR A 48 3.29 -34.68 -2.26
N ARG A 49 4.23 -34.11 -1.50
CA ARG A 49 5.64 -33.97 -1.85
C ARG A 49 6.48 -34.98 -1.10
N GLU A 50 7.52 -35.45 -1.77
CA GLU A 50 8.59 -36.22 -1.15
C GLU A 50 9.64 -35.26 -0.57
N ASN A 51 10.02 -35.47 0.68
CA ASN A 51 11.00 -34.65 1.38
C ASN A 51 11.93 -35.53 2.24
N TYR A 52 13.03 -34.95 2.72
CA TYR A 52 14.07 -35.67 3.47
C TYR A 52 14.38 -34.93 4.76
N ASN A 53 14.42 -35.66 5.87
CA ASN A 53 14.81 -35.07 7.14
C ASN A 53 16.33 -34.78 7.10
N PRO A 54 16.75 -33.51 7.29
CA PRO A 54 18.15 -33.12 7.13
C PRO A 54 19.09 -33.69 8.19
N LEU A 55 18.57 -34.26 9.29
CA LEU A 55 19.38 -34.79 10.39
C LEU A 55 19.69 -36.28 10.23
N ASN A 56 18.78 -37.06 9.64
CA ASN A 56 18.89 -38.51 9.54
C ASN A 56 18.69 -39.06 8.12
N ASN A 57 18.44 -38.19 7.13
CA ASN A 57 18.15 -38.53 5.73
C ASN A 57 16.95 -39.49 5.55
N GLU A 58 16.06 -39.59 6.53
CA GLU A 58 14.84 -40.37 6.37
C GLU A 58 13.88 -39.64 5.43
N GLN A 59 13.40 -40.38 4.43
CA GLN A 59 12.40 -39.92 3.49
C GLN A 59 11.03 -39.86 4.18
N PHE A 60 10.32 -38.75 4.00
CA PHE A 60 8.95 -38.58 4.44
C PHE A 60 8.12 -37.91 3.36
N TYR A 61 6.80 -37.98 3.53
CA TYR A 61 5.83 -37.38 2.62
C TYR A 61 5.04 -36.33 3.37
N GLU A 62 4.85 -35.18 2.73
CA GLU A 62 4.06 -34.09 3.29
C GLU A 62 3.02 -33.61 2.28
N ASP A 63 1.80 -33.37 2.78
CA ASP A 63 0.76 -32.73 1.99
C ASP A 63 0.87 -31.22 2.12
N VAL A 64 0.94 -30.54 0.98
CA VAL A 64 1.08 -29.08 0.90
C VAL A 64 -0.04 -28.47 0.06
N SER A 65 -0.63 -27.39 0.56
CA SER A 65 -1.72 -26.66 -0.09
C SER A 65 -1.19 -25.63 -1.07
N PHE A 66 -1.85 -25.55 -2.25
CA PHE A 66 -1.52 -24.58 -3.28
C PHE A 66 -1.68 -23.14 -2.77
N TYR A 67 -2.79 -22.81 -2.11
CA TYR A 67 -3.00 -21.46 -1.60
C TYR A 67 -2.19 -21.17 -0.35
N ARG A 68 -2.30 -22.00 0.69
CA ARG A 68 -1.72 -21.72 2.01
C ARG A 68 -0.20 -21.79 1.99
N ASP A 69 0.35 -22.86 1.44
CA ASP A 69 1.76 -23.20 1.62
C ASP A 69 2.65 -22.70 0.47
N PHE A 70 2.05 -22.36 -0.68
CA PHE A 70 2.77 -21.87 -1.86
C PHE A 70 2.35 -20.47 -2.33
N LEU A 71 1.10 -20.30 -2.76
CA LEU A 71 0.66 -19.10 -3.47
C LEU A 71 0.67 -17.86 -2.58
N PHE A 72 0.13 -17.96 -1.37
CA PHE A 72 0.03 -16.83 -0.45
C PHE A 72 1.39 -16.32 0.04
N PRO A 73 2.34 -17.18 0.46
CA PRO A 73 3.71 -16.75 0.75
C PRO A 73 4.37 -16.07 -0.44
N GLU A 74 4.17 -16.58 -1.66
CA GLU A 74 4.73 -15.96 -2.87
C GLU A 74 4.08 -14.59 -3.16
N ILE A 75 2.75 -14.47 -3.05
CA ILE A 75 2.02 -13.21 -3.20
C ILE A 75 2.53 -12.17 -2.20
N ASP A 76 2.69 -12.55 -0.92
CA ASP A 76 3.17 -11.65 0.13
C ASP A 76 4.56 -11.10 -0.15
N ASN A 77 5.39 -11.84 -0.87
CA ASN A 77 6.74 -11.44 -1.27
C ASN A 77 6.80 -10.60 -2.55
N LEU A 78 5.73 -10.52 -3.34
CA LEU A 78 5.71 -9.79 -4.62
C LEU A 78 6.12 -8.30 -4.48
N PRO A 79 5.65 -7.52 -3.50
CA PRO A 79 6.06 -6.12 -3.36
C PRO A 79 7.57 -5.99 -3.15
N LYS A 80 8.15 -6.82 -2.29
CA LYS A 80 9.59 -6.81 -2.00
C LYS A 80 10.41 -7.14 -3.25
N LYS A 81 9.99 -8.16 -4.01
CA LYS A 81 10.62 -8.55 -5.28
C LYS A 81 10.58 -7.40 -6.29
N PHE A 82 9.42 -6.78 -6.48
CA PHE A 82 9.28 -5.64 -7.40
C PHE A 82 10.11 -4.44 -6.97
N ILE A 83 10.06 -4.04 -5.69
CA ILE A 83 10.82 -2.90 -5.17
C ILE A 83 12.32 -3.10 -5.37
N SER A 84 12.82 -4.31 -5.09
CA SER A 84 14.23 -4.63 -5.34
C SER A 84 14.59 -4.57 -6.83
N PHE A 85 13.73 -5.13 -7.70
CA PHE A 85 13.90 -5.02 -9.15
C PHE A 85 13.95 -3.56 -9.61
N PHE A 86 13.03 -2.73 -9.12
CA PHE A 86 12.92 -1.33 -9.49
C PHE A 86 14.17 -0.53 -9.07
N LYS A 87 14.63 -0.70 -7.84
CA LYS A 87 15.89 -0.08 -7.35
C LYS A 87 17.09 -0.48 -8.21
N ASN A 88 17.24 -1.79 -8.44
CA ASN A 88 18.33 -2.31 -9.27
C ASN A 88 18.25 -1.78 -10.71
N LYS A 89 17.06 -1.55 -11.24
CA LYS A 89 16.85 -0.98 -12.58
C LYS A 89 17.36 0.46 -12.64
N LEU A 90 16.98 1.30 -11.66
CA LEU A 90 17.46 2.68 -11.60
C LEU A 90 18.99 2.75 -11.49
N GLU A 91 19.58 1.88 -10.66
CA GLU A 91 21.03 1.81 -10.47
C GLU A 91 21.77 1.35 -11.74
N LYS A 92 21.28 0.29 -12.40
CA LYS A 92 21.93 -0.30 -13.59
C LYS A 92 21.76 0.54 -14.84
N ASP A 93 20.59 1.15 -15.03
CA ASP A 93 20.31 1.98 -16.21
C ASP A 93 20.92 3.39 -16.07
N LEU A 94 21.68 3.65 -14.98
CA LEU A 94 22.30 4.95 -14.65
C LEU A 94 21.28 6.11 -14.75
N VAL A 95 20.05 5.87 -14.30
CA VAL A 95 18.99 6.88 -14.25
C VAL A 95 19.30 7.80 -13.07
N ILE A 96 20.17 8.77 -13.31
CA ILE A 96 20.69 9.66 -12.26
C ILE A 96 19.89 10.98 -12.21
N LYS A 97 19.24 11.36 -13.31
CA LYS A 97 18.45 12.59 -13.36
C LYS A 97 17.09 12.39 -12.66
N PRO A 98 16.71 13.27 -11.72
CA PRO A 98 15.43 13.18 -11.03
C PRO A 98 14.21 13.09 -11.95
N ASP A 99 14.21 13.80 -13.07
CA ASP A 99 13.11 13.77 -14.05
C ASP A 99 12.98 12.41 -14.74
N ASP A 100 14.10 11.78 -15.13
CA ASP A 100 14.10 10.45 -15.74
C ASP A 100 13.61 9.38 -14.75
N ILE A 101 13.96 9.51 -13.45
CA ILE A 101 13.47 8.61 -12.40
C ILE A 101 11.95 8.75 -12.24
N LYS A 102 11.45 9.99 -12.27
CA LYS A 102 10.02 10.30 -12.16
C LYS A 102 9.23 9.72 -13.33
N ASP A 103 9.71 9.89 -14.56
CA ASP A 103 9.06 9.35 -15.76
C ASP A 103 8.99 7.82 -15.72
N VAL A 104 10.09 7.16 -15.33
CA VAL A 104 10.14 5.72 -15.15
C VAL A 104 9.14 5.28 -14.07
N ALA A 105 9.09 5.98 -12.94
CA ALA A 105 8.16 5.64 -11.87
C ALA A 105 6.69 5.88 -12.26
N GLN A 106 6.38 6.93 -13.02
CA GLN A 106 5.04 7.21 -13.56
C GLN A 106 4.57 6.12 -14.52
N PHE A 107 5.48 5.64 -15.38
CA PHE A 107 5.22 4.50 -16.25
C PHE A 107 4.81 3.27 -15.43
N TYR A 108 5.57 2.93 -14.39
CA TYR A 108 5.24 1.77 -13.55
C TYR A 108 3.97 1.99 -12.72
N LEU A 109 3.70 3.19 -12.18
CA LEU A 109 2.44 3.48 -11.50
C LEU A 109 1.24 3.21 -12.40
N SER A 110 1.26 3.76 -13.62
CA SER A 110 0.18 3.56 -14.60
C SER A 110 0.01 2.08 -14.94
N ALA A 111 1.13 1.36 -15.11
CA ALA A 111 1.11 -0.08 -15.36
C ALA A 111 0.51 -0.88 -14.18
N PHE A 112 0.83 -0.53 -12.93
CA PHE A 112 0.30 -1.18 -11.73
C PHE A 112 -1.18 -0.86 -11.48
N GLN A 113 -1.62 0.38 -11.75
CA GLN A 113 -3.03 0.74 -11.71
C GLN A 113 -3.85 -0.09 -12.72
N ASN A 114 -3.32 -0.27 -13.94
CA ASN A 114 -3.95 -1.13 -14.93
C ASN A 114 -3.96 -2.60 -14.49
N GLN A 115 -2.85 -3.11 -13.95
CA GLN A 115 -2.80 -4.48 -13.41
C GLN A 115 -3.78 -4.69 -12.26
N GLN A 116 -3.93 -3.71 -11.36
CA GLN A 116 -4.90 -3.76 -10.26
C GLN A 116 -6.33 -3.94 -10.79
N LYS A 117 -6.68 -3.19 -11.84
CA LYS A 117 -7.98 -3.31 -12.51
C LYS A 117 -8.16 -4.70 -13.11
N LEU A 118 -7.16 -5.19 -13.86
CA LEU A 118 -7.20 -6.52 -14.47
C LEU A 118 -7.35 -7.64 -13.42
N ILE A 119 -6.67 -7.54 -12.27
CA ILE A 119 -6.79 -8.50 -11.17
C ILE A 119 -8.19 -8.47 -10.56
N LYS A 120 -8.78 -7.28 -10.37
CA LYS A 120 -10.16 -7.14 -9.86
C LYS A 120 -11.17 -7.81 -10.80
N ASP A 121 -10.99 -7.61 -12.09
CA ASP A 121 -11.91 -8.10 -13.13
C ASP A 121 -11.64 -9.58 -13.53
N ALA A 122 -10.53 -10.18 -13.11
CA ALA A 122 -10.11 -11.54 -13.49
C ALA A 122 -11.06 -12.64 -12.98
N GLU A 123 -11.85 -13.27 -13.86
CA GLU A 123 -12.83 -14.31 -13.46
C GLU A 123 -12.18 -15.63 -12.99
N HIS A 124 -10.93 -15.88 -13.39
CA HIS A 124 -10.18 -17.07 -13.01
C HIS A 124 -9.60 -17.01 -11.59
N LEU A 125 -9.64 -15.85 -10.93
CA LEU A 125 -9.15 -15.70 -9.57
C LEU A 125 -10.28 -15.72 -8.55
N GLU A 126 -10.08 -16.46 -7.47
CA GLU A 126 -10.95 -16.40 -6.31
C GLU A 126 -10.87 -15.07 -5.57
N TYR A 127 -11.96 -14.71 -4.89
CA TYR A 127 -12.06 -13.45 -4.16
C TYR A 127 -10.92 -13.26 -3.13
N VAL A 128 -10.54 -14.32 -2.42
CA VAL A 128 -9.45 -14.28 -1.42
C VAL A 128 -8.10 -13.97 -2.06
N VAL A 129 -7.83 -14.52 -3.24
CA VAL A 129 -6.60 -14.28 -4.01
C VAL A 129 -6.59 -12.83 -4.52
N LYS A 130 -7.72 -12.37 -5.10
CA LYS A 130 -7.89 -10.99 -5.57
C LYS A 130 -7.65 -9.98 -4.46
N LYS A 131 -8.29 -10.18 -3.31
CA LYS A 131 -8.16 -9.28 -2.16
C LYS A 131 -6.70 -9.18 -1.70
N ARG A 132 -6.02 -10.32 -1.56
CA ARG A 132 -4.62 -10.34 -1.12
C ARG A 132 -3.70 -9.67 -2.14
N LEU A 133 -3.89 -9.93 -3.44
CA LEU A 133 -3.15 -9.24 -4.50
C LEU A 133 -3.39 -7.73 -4.48
N ASP A 134 -4.64 -7.28 -4.30
CA ASP A 134 -4.99 -5.86 -4.23
C ASP A 134 -4.23 -5.16 -3.09
N GLU A 135 -4.20 -5.77 -1.90
CA GLU A 135 -3.41 -5.29 -0.76
C GLU A 135 -1.92 -5.17 -1.10
N LYS A 136 -1.36 -6.10 -1.89
CA LYS A 136 0.06 -6.06 -2.29
C LYS A 136 0.35 -5.06 -3.40
N VAL A 137 -0.58 -4.87 -4.35
CA VAL A 137 -0.46 -3.84 -5.39
C VAL A 137 -0.48 -2.46 -4.74
N ILE A 138 -1.31 -2.22 -3.73
CA ILE A 138 -1.34 -0.95 -2.98
C ILE A 138 0.04 -0.63 -2.39
N ILE A 139 0.72 -1.59 -1.77
CA ILE A 139 2.08 -1.37 -1.22
C ILE A 139 3.06 -0.90 -2.31
N VAL A 140 2.97 -1.45 -3.52
CA VAL A 140 3.82 -1.04 -4.65
C VAL A 140 3.45 0.35 -5.15
N LEU A 141 2.16 0.65 -5.28
CA LEU A 141 1.68 1.97 -5.68
C LEU A 141 2.09 3.04 -4.66
N ASP A 142 1.95 2.77 -3.37
CA ASP A 142 2.40 3.64 -2.28
C ASP A 142 3.91 3.86 -2.38
N TYR A 143 4.72 2.80 -2.54
CA TYR A 143 6.17 2.93 -2.74
C TYR A 143 6.54 3.81 -3.94
N LEU A 144 5.94 3.56 -5.12
CA LEU A 144 6.26 4.33 -6.33
C LEU A 144 5.79 5.79 -6.21
N SER A 145 4.63 6.02 -5.59
CA SER A 145 4.04 7.35 -5.44
C SER A 145 4.77 8.19 -4.38
N GLU A 146 5.10 7.61 -3.23
CA GLU A 146 5.79 8.31 -2.13
C GLU A 146 7.27 8.58 -2.44
N VAL A 147 7.93 7.70 -3.19
CA VAL A 147 9.39 7.77 -3.37
C VAL A 147 9.80 8.49 -4.67
N TYR A 148 9.00 8.43 -5.74
CA TYR A 148 9.50 8.80 -7.07
C TYR A 148 8.58 9.64 -7.96
N VAL A 149 7.26 9.55 -7.82
CA VAL A 149 6.34 10.18 -8.80
C VAL A 149 5.82 11.55 -8.36
N ASP A 150 5.65 11.78 -7.07
CA ASP A 150 5.07 13.03 -6.58
C ASP A 150 6.13 13.99 -5.99
N PRO A 151 6.54 15.06 -6.72
CA PRO A 151 7.22 16.19 -6.15
C PRO A 151 6.26 17.27 -5.61
N MET A 152 5.05 16.92 -5.16
CA MET A 152 4.21 17.84 -4.36
C MET A 152 3.81 17.22 -3.04
N TYR A 153 4.76 17.13 -2.10
CA TYR A 153 4.62 17.80 -0.80
C TYR A 153 5.95 17.61 -0.05
N SER A 154 7.03 18.23 -0.54
CA SER A 154 8.19 18.43 0.33
C SER A 154 7.72 19.20 1.56
N GLU A 155 8.47 19.15 2.66
CA GLU A 155 8.15 20.00 3.82
C GLU A 155 8.10 21.50 3.44
N ALA A 156 8.76 21.89 2.34
CA ALA A 156 8.66 23.24 1.78
C ALA A 156 7.29 23.53 1.14
N ASP A 157 6.64 22.53 0.55
CA ASP A 157 5.36 22.65 -0.17
C ASP A 157 4.14 22.54 0.76
N LYS A 158 4.32 22.03 1.99
CA LYS A 158 3.27 22.00 3.00
C LYS A 158 2.69 23.38 3.21
N ILE A 159 1.36 23.48 3.32
CA ILE A 159 0.72 24.75 3.62
C ILE A 159 1.12 25.15 5.05
N LYS A 160 1.92 26.21 5.13
CA LYS A 160 2.51 26.75 6.35
C LYS A 160 1.53 27.72 6.99
N PHE A 161 0.84 27.27 8.03
CA PHE A 161 0.04 28.16 8.85
C PHE A 161 0.90 28.77 9.94
N LYS A 162 0.91 30.11 10.03
CA LYS A 162 1.35 30.84 11.24
C LYS A 162 0.32 30.72 12.37
N LEU A 163 -0.09 29.48 12.64
CA LEU A 163 -1.02 29.07 13.67
C LEU A 163 -0.37 27.94 14.47
N LYS A 164 -0.73 27.84 15.75
CA LYS A 164 -0.32 26.74 16.61
C LYS A 164 -1.03 25.46 16.17
N ARG A 165 -0.41 24.31 16.47
CA ARG A 165 -0.94 22.98 16.14
C ARG A 165 -2.43 22.81 16.45
N ASN A 166 -2.87 23.19 17.66
CA ASN A 166 -4.26 22.99 18.09
C ASN A 166 -5.24 23.93 17.38
N GLU A 167 -4.81 25.09 16.92
CA GLU A 167 -5.65 26.03 16.17
C GLU A 167 -5.98 25.47 14.78
N ILE A 168 -4.99 24.88 14.10
CA ILE A 168 -5.21 24.21 12.81
C ILE A 168 -6.14 23.01 13.00
N ILE A 169 -5.90 22.16 14.01
CA ILE A 169 -6.76 21.00 14.28
C ILE A 169 -8.19 21.44 14.58
N LEU A 170 -8.37 22.50 15.39
CA LEU A 170 -9.69 23.03 15.70
C LEU A 170 -10.39 23.60 14.47
N LEU A 171 -9.66 24.30 13.58
CA LEU A 171 -10.22 24.82 12.33
C LEU A 171 -10.82 23.70 11.47
N PHE A 172 -10.05 22.63 11.21
CA PHE A 172 -10.54 21.50 10.41
C PHE A 172 -11.68 20.75 11.09
N TYR A 173 -11.65 20.64 12.42
CA TYR A 173 -12.78 20.12 13.19
C TYR A 173 -14.05 20.95 12.97
N LEU A 174 -13.99 22.27 13.13
CA LEU A 174 -15.14 23.18 12.96
C LEU A 174 -15.65 23.19 11.52
N LEU A 175 -14.77 23.15 10.51
CA LEU A 175 -15.17 23.03 9.11
C LEU A 175 -15.96 21.76 8.84
N ARG A 176 -15.58 20.64 9.47
CA ARG A 176 -16.30 19.38 9.37
C ARG A 176 -17.65 19.43 10.10
N GLU A 177 -17.68 19.92 11.34
CA GLU A 177 -18.94 20.05 12.10
C GLU A 177 -19.94 20.99 11.38
N GLY A 178 -19.42 22.04 10.73
CA GLY A 178 -20.19 22.94 9.88
C GLY A 178 -20.55 22.37 8.50
N LYS A 179 -20.17 21.13 8.18
CA LYS A 179 -20.40 20.44 6.90
C LYS A 179 -19.81 21.15 5.68
N TYR A 180 -18.77 21.96 5.87
CA TYR A 180 -18.01 22.56 4.77
C TYR A 180 -17.00 21.61 4.14
N ILE A 181 -16.65 20.53 4.85
CA ILE A 181 -15.81 19.45 4.34
C ILE A 181 -16.46 18.10 4.66
N ASP A 182 -16.43 17.18 3.70
CA ASP A 182 -16.95 15.82 3.86
C ASP A 182 -15.80 14.88 4.25
N ASN A 183 -15.76 14.50 5.53
CA ASN A 183 -14.82 13.50 6.03
C ASN A 183 -15.40 12.75 7.22
N LYS A 184 -15.68 11.45 7.04
CA LYS A 184 -16.43 10.64 8.02
C LYS A 184 -15.58 10.22 9.23
N TYR A 185 -14.26 10.16 9.11
CA TYR A 185 -13.40 9.51 10.11
C TYR A 185 -12.28 10.41 10.63
N ASN A 186 -12.14 10.51 11.96
CA ASN A 186 -11.05 11.28 12.62
C ASN A 186 -9.64 10.83 12.17
N SER A 187 -9.47 9.55 11.83
CA SER A 187 -8.20 9.01 11.33
C SER A 187 -7.84 9.57 9.96
N GLU A 188 -8.82 9.68 9.07
CA GLU A 188 -8.65 10.15 7.71
C GLU A 188 -8.36 11.65 7.69
N LEU A 189 -9.17 12.45 8.38
CA LEU A 189 -8.90 13.88 8.56
C LEU A 189 -7.52 14.12 9.19
N GLY A 190 -7.17 13.34 10.21
CA GLY A 190 -5.85 13.45 10.85
C GLY A 190 -4.68 13.10 9.91
N ALA A 191 -4.86 12.13 9.02
CA ALA A 191 -3.86 11.77 8.01
C ALA A 191 -3.69 12.88 6.96
N LEU A 192 -4.80 13.43 6.46
CA LEU A 192 -4.80 14.57 5.54
C LEU A 192 -4.06 15.78 6.13
N MET A 193 -4.36 16.10 7.40
CA MET A 193 -3.70 17.21 8.10
C MET A 193 -2.19 17.03 8.20
N ASN A 194 -1.74 15.82 8.56
CA ASN A 194 -0.31 15.51 8.68
C ASN A 194 0.41 15.53 7.31
N ARG A 195 -0.29 15.08 6.26
CA ARG A 195 0.23 15.02 4.90
C ARG A 195 0.44 16.42 4.30
N TYR A 196 -0.52 17.33 4.50
CA TYR A 196 -0.59 18.56 3.71
C TYR A 196 -0.25 19.87 4.44
N PHE A 197 -0.21 19.87 5.78
CA PHE A 197 -0.11 21.11 6.55
C PHE A 197 1.04 21.11 7.57
N LEU A 198 1.57 22.30 7.85
CA LEU A 198 2.52 22.57 8.93
C LEU A 198 1.98 23.65 9.86
N TYR A 199 2.35 23.54 11.14
CA TYR A 199 2.03 24.54 12.16
C TYR A 199 3.29 25.32 12.57
N TRP A 200 3.11 26.54 13.07
CA TRP A 200 4.18 27.35 13.60
C TRP A 200 4.47 27.00 15.06
N ASP A 201 5.71 26.56 15.34
CA ASP A 201 6.22 26.38 16.68
C ASP A 201 6.95 27.64 17.13
N GLU A 202 6.34 28.40 18.05
CA GLU A 202 6.91 29.64 18.57
C GLU A 202 8.20 29.42 19.38
N ARG A 203 8.43 28.23 19.93
CA ARG A 203 9.60 27.97 20.78
C ARG A 203 10.86 27.74 19.97
N GLU A 204 10.70 27.06 18.83
CA GLU A 204 11.79 26.71 17.92
C GLU A 204 11.78 27.57 16.65
N GLU A 205 10.91 28.59 16.61
CA GLU A 205 10.75 29.55 15.52
C GLU A 205 10.74 28.88 14.13
N SER A 206 10.01 27.76 14.02
CA SER A 206 10.03 26.91 12.83
C SER A 206 8.68 26.24 12.58
N PHE A 207 8.49 25.81 11.33
CA PHE A 207 7.31 25.07 10.92
C PHE A 207 7.48 23.58 11.22
N LYS A 208 6.43 22.94 11.77
CA LYS A 208 6.45 21.54 12.21
C LYS A 208 5.24 20.75 11.78
N GLN A 209 5.43 19.43 11.72
CA GLN A 209 4.39 18.46 11.32
C GLN A 209 3.27 18.29 12.36
N ILE A 210 2.04 18.13 11.87
CA ILE A 210 0.86 17.90 12.72
C ILE A 210 0.75 16.43 13.13
N LYS A 211 1.56 16.01 14.09
CA LYS A 211 1.50 14.65 14.67
C LYS A 211 0.28 14.51 15.59
N LYS A 212 -0.25 13.29 15.75
CA LYS A 212 -1.36 12.94 16.69
C LYS A 212 -2.68 13.72 16.50
N ALA A 213 -2.98 14.19 15.29
CA ALA A 213 -4.20 14.95 15.01
C ALA A 213 -5.48 14.17 15.37
N ARG A 214 -5.56 12.88 15.01
CA ARG A 214 -6.68 11.98 15.32
C ARG A 214 -7.10 12.04 16.79
N THR A 215 -6.14 11.88 17.70
CA THR A 215 -6.41 11.86 19.15
C THR A 215 -6.94 13.21 19.62
N THR A 216 -6.33 14.31 19.16
CA THR A 216 -6.76 15.67 19.54
C THR A 216 -8.17 15.99 19.04
N ILE A 217 -8.56 15.53 17.84
CA ILE A 217 -9.93 15.66 17.34
C ILE A 217 -10.91 14.89 18.23
N GLY A 218 -10.54 13.67 18.65
CA GLY A 218 -11.32 12.89 19.61
C GLY A 218 -11.51 13.61 20.94
N ASP A 219 -10.45 14.24 21.46
CA ASP A 219 -10.52 15.00 22.72
C ASP A 219 -11.48 16.20 22.64
N PHE A 220 -11.53 16.89 21.48
CA PHE A 220 -12.47 17.99 21.26
C PHE A 220 -13.91 17.50 21.21
N SER A 221 -14.15 16.39 20.52
CA SER A 221 -15.48 15.79 20.36
C SER A 221 -16.05 15.33 21.71
N ASN A 222 -15.17 14.80 22.58
CA ASN A 222 -15.55 14.29 23.91
C ASN A 222 -15.55 15.36 25.01
N GLY A 223 -15.21 16.62 24.69
CA GLY A 223 -15.12 17.70 25.68
C GLY A 223 -14.02 17.53 26.72
N THR A 224 -13.09 16.59 26.54
CA THR A 224 -12.04 16.26 27.52
C THR A 224 -10.89 17.26 27.52
N LYS A 225 -10.79 18.12 26.49
CA LYS A 225 -9.75 19.13 26.36
C LYS A 225 -10.32 20.49 25.99
N THR A 226 -10.03 21.49 26.84
CA THR A 226 -10.44 22.87 26.60
C THR A 226 -9.69 23.47 25.41
N TYR A 227 -10.43 23.94 24.42
CA TYR A 227 -9.91 24.61 23.23
C TYR A 227 -10.26 26.11 23.17
N THR A 228 -10.77 26.68 24.27
CA THR A 228 -11.22 28.08 24.39
C THR A 228 -10.21 29.08 23.85
N ARG A 229 -8.93 28.96 24.26
CA ARG A 229 -7.87 29.86 23.78
C ARG A 229 -7.61 29.75 22.27
N ALA A 230 -7.68 28.53 21.71
CA ALA A 230 -7.53 28.34 20.27
C ALA A 230 -8.73 28.91 19.51
N LEU A 231 -9.94 28.79 20.07
CA LEU A 231 -11.16 29.36 19.51
C LEU A 231 -11.13 30.89 19.51
N GLU A 232 -10.77 31.52 20.63
CA GLU A 232 -10.61 32.98 20.75
C GLU A 232 -9.62 33.54 19.72
N ASN A 233 -8.48 32.86 19.56
CA ASN A 233 -7.47 33.25 18.57
C ASN A 233 -7.99 33.14 17.13
N LEU A 234 -8.66 32.03 16.77
CA LEU A 234 -9.26 31.87 15.45
C LEU A 234 -10.33 32.94 15.18
N GLN A 235 -11.21 33.21 16.15
CA GLN A 235 -12.23 34.27 16.04
C GLN A 235 -11.60 35.65 15.79
N SER A 236 -10.54 35.98 16.52
CA SER A 236 -9.79 37.23 16.34
C SER A 236 -9.21 37.35 14.92
N ILE A 237 -8.66 36.27 14.36
CA ILE A 237 -8.13 36.24 12.99
C ILE A 237 -9.24 36.51 11.98
N PHE A 238 -10.33 35.74 12.00
CA PHE A 238 -11.41 35.90 11.03
C PHE A 238 -12.11 37.26 11.14
N THR A 239 -12.26 37.80 12.35
CA THR A 239 -12.84 39.13 12.56
C THR A 239 -11.95 40.24 11.98
N LYS A 240 -10.63 40.06 11.99
CA LYS A 240 -9.68 41.03 11.40
C LYS A 240 -9.61 40.94 9.88
N VAL A 241 -9.74 39.74 9.31
CA VAL A 241 -9.67 39.50 7.86
C VAL A 241 -10.95 39.95 7.13
N LEU A 242 -12.09 39.95 7.81
CA LEU A 242 -13.40 40.35 7.25
C LEU A 242 -13.69 41.85 7.38
N LYS A 243 -12.72 42.66 7.81
CA LYS A 243 -12.79 44.13 7.80
C LYS A 243 -11.97 44.68 6.64
#